data_AF-W9VST4-F1
#
_entry.id   AF-W9VST4-F1
#
_cell.length_a   1.000
_cell.length_b   1.000
_cell.length_c   1.000
_cell.angle_alpha   90.00
_cell.angle_beta   90.00
_cell.angle_gamma   90.00
#
_symmetry.space_group_name_H-M   'P 1'
#
loop_
_entity.id
_entity.type
_entity.pdbx_description
1 polymer ?
#
loop_
_entity_poly.entity_id
_entity_poly.type
_entity_poly.pdbx_seq_one_letter_code
_entity_poly.pdbx_strand_id
1 'polypeptide(L)'
;MDNRKLEKGTVNTEPPMWLFKAVALCDFYQGRQRQRDGWPWHSYAIGEIFYVIAEDGGYWLAINKDDPKMKTAVIWGKNFARLA
;
A
#
# COMPACT_ATOMS: atom_id res chain seq x y z
N MET A 1 -8.75 -3.08 -42.70
CA MET A 1 -8.41 -2.21 -41.54
C MET A 1 -8.08 -3.15 -40.40
N ASP A 2 -6.80 -3.27 -40.08
CA ASP A 2 -6.24 -4.26 -39.14
C ASP A 2 -6.53 -3.83 -37.70
N ASN A 3 -7.51 -4.47 -37.06
CA ASN A 3 -7.86 -4.26 -35.66
C ASN A 3 -6.86 -5.01 -34.79
N ARG A 4 -5.66 -4.43 -34.65
CA ARG A 4 -4.69 -4.89 -33.65
C ARG A 4 -5.35 -4.78 -32.29
N LYS A 5 -5.69 -5.94 -31.72
CA LYS A 5 -6.06 -6.11 -30.32
C LYS A 5 -5.07 -5.30 -29.50
N LEU A 6 -5.54 -4.25 -28.82
CA LEU A 6 -4.80 -3.70 -27.71
C LEU A 6 -4.66 -4.85 -26.72
N GLU A 7 -3.47 -5.44 -26.68
CA GLU A 7 -3.03 -6.22 -25.53
C GLU A 7 -3.34 -5.34 -24.33
N LYS A 8 -4.16 -5.86 -23.41
CA LYS A 8 -4.42 -5.18 -22.14
C LYS A 8 -3.06 -5.13 -21.45
N GLY A 9 -2.31 -4.06 -21.71
CA GLY A 9 -1.05 -3.81 -21.06
C GLY A 9 -1.34 -3.90 -19.59
N THR A 10 -0.71 -4.87 -18.92
CA THR A 10 -0.79 -5.02 -17.48
C THR A 10 -0.35 -3.68 -16.93
N VAL A 11 -1.31 -2.83 -16.52
CA VAL A 11 -0.98 -1.56 -15.88
C VAL A 11 -0.11 -1.96 -14.70
N ASN A 12 1.14 -1.57 -14.73
CA ASN A 12 2.06 -1.91 -13.67
C ASN A 12 1.57 -1.17 -12.43
N THR A 13 0.89 -1.88 -11.53
CA THR A 13 0.30 -1.32 -10.30
C THR A 13 1.33 -1.22 -9.18
N GLU A 14 2.59 -1.60 -9.45
CA GLU A 14 3.68 -1.38 -8.52
C GLU A 14 4.11 0.09 -8.61
N PRO A 15 4.18 0.81 -7.48
CA PRO A 15 4.68 2.18 -7.48
C PRO A 15 6.13 2.22 -8.00
N PRO A 16 6.56 3.26 -8.73
CA PRO A 16 7.88 3.28 -9.37
C PRO A 16 9.05 3.27 -8.38
N MET A 17 8.81 3.57 -7.09
CA MET A 17 9.84 3.53 -6.03
C MET A 17 9.20 2.98 -4.74
N TRP A 18 9.44 1.70 -4.45
CA TRP A 18 9.15 1.07 -3.16
C TRP A 18 10.39 0.39 -2.60
N LEU A 19 10.47 0.30 -1.27
CA LEU A 19 11.56 -0.30 -0.51
C LEU A 19 11.38 -1.81 -0.37
N PHE A 20 10.21 -2.24 0.13
CA PHE A 20 9.86 -3.67 0.27
C PHE A 20 8.33 -3.87 0.26
N LYS A 21 7.90 -5.11 0.05
CA LYS A 21 6.51 -5.52 0.25
C LYS A 21 6.29 -5.96 1.70
N ALA A 22 5.12 -5.68 2.24
CA ALA A 22 4.73 -6.12 3.58
C ALA A 22 3.30 -6.64 3.58
N VAL A 23 3.02 -7.65 4.41
CA VAL A 23 1.69 -8.24 4.59
C VAL A 23 1.14 -7.90 5.97
N ALA A 24 -0.13 -7.48 6.04
CA ALA A 24 -0.80 -7.20 7.30
C ALA A 24 -0.99 -8.49 8.13
N LEU A 25 -0.64 -8.43 9.41
CA LEU A 25 -0.77 -9.54 10.36
C LEU A 25 -2.03 -9.46 11.22
N CYS A 26 -2.76 -8.35 11.14
CA CYS A 26 -4.01 -8.13 11.86
C CYS A 26 -4.89 -7.12 11.13
N ASP A 27 -6.17 -7.09 11.51
CA ASP A 27 -7.10 -6.07 11.05
C ASP A 27 -6.88 -4.74 11.78
N PHE A 28 -6.95 -3.64 11.04
CA PHE A 28 -6.92 -2.30 11.59
C PHE A 28 -7.94 -1.43 10.86
N TYR A 29 -8.98 -1.04 11.58
CA TYR A 29 -9.98 -0.10 11.08
C TYR A 29 -9.83 1.21 11.83
N GLN A 30 -9.48 2.26 11.10
CA GLN A 30 -9.35 3.57 11.71
C GLN A 30 -10.73 4.20 11.87
N GLY A 31 -11.09 4.61 13.09
CA GLY A 31 -12.21 5.54 13.32
C GLY A 31 -11.94 6.90 12.67
N ARG A 32 -12.99 7.72 12.45
CA ARG A 32 -12.87 9.03 11.77
C ARG A 32 -11.75 9.89 12.38
N GLN A 33 -10.87 10.39 11.50
CA GLN A 33 -9.97 11.53 11.73
C GLN A 33 -8.84 11.32 12.75
N ARG A 34 -7.90 10.40 12.48
CA ARG A 34 -6.52 10.60 12.96
C ARG A 34 -5.62 10.78 11.74
N GLN A 35 -4.78 11.82 11.76
CA GLN A 35 -3.70 11.98 10.79
C GLN A 35 -2.40 12.02 11.58
N ARG A 36 -1.32 11.49 10.99
CA ARG A 36 0.03 11.66 11.53
C ARG A 36 0.82 12.47 10.51
N ASP A 37 1.33 13.61 10.94
CA ASP A 37 2.13 14.51 10.10
C ASP A 37 1.47 14.85 8.75
N GLY A 38 0.15 15.04 8.76
CA GLY A 38 -0.65 15.36 7.57
C GLY A 38 -1.06 14.16 6.71
N TRP A 39 -0.61 12.96 7.03
CA TRP A 39 -0.98 11.74 6.31
C TRP A 39 -2.14 10.99 6.98
N PRO A 40 -3.11 10.47 6.19
CA PRO A 40 -4.13 9.56 6.71
C PRO A 40 -3.50 8.22 7.09
N TRP A 41 -4.20 7.42 7.90
CA TRP A 41 -3.80 6.02 8.09
C TRP A 41 -4.52 5.12 7.11
N HIS A 42 -3.87 4.04 6.71
CA HIS A 42 -4.57 2.97 6.00
C HIS A 42 -5.46 2.21 6.98
N SER A 43 -6.68 1.91 6.53
CA SER A 43 -7.47 0.82 7.10
C SER A 43 -7.19 -0.42 6.28
N TYR A 44 -6.97 -1.54 6.95
CA TYR A 44 -6.58 -2.79 6.31
C TYR A 44 -7.11 -4.01 7.04
N ALA A 45 -7.31 -5.08 6.29
CA ALA A 45 -7.59 -6.41 6.79
C ALA A 45 -6.32 -7.25 6.86
N ILE A 46 -6.34 -8.28 7.70
CA ILE A 46 -5.27 -9.27 7.75
C ILE A 46 -5.03 -9.88 6.36
N GLY A 47 -3.76 -10.04 5.97
CA GLY A 47 -3.36 -10.62 4.69
C GLY A 47 -3.24 -9.63 3.53
N GLU A 48 -3.68 -8.37 3.68
CA GLU A 48 -3.48 -7.36 2.64
C GLU A 48 -2.00 -7.01 2.44
N ILE A 49 -1.61 -6.75 1.19
CA ILE A 49 -0.22 -6.48 0.81
C ILE A 49 -0.02 -4.99 0.53
N PHE A 50 1.06 -4.45 1.07
CA PHE A 50 1.44 -3.05 0.94
C PHE A 50 2.83 -2.92 0.33
N TYR A 51 2.98 -1.95 -0.56
CA TYR A 51 4.28 -1.46 -1.01
C TYR A 51 4.73 -0.37 -0.04
N VAL A 52 5.78 -0.64 0.74
CA VAL A 52 6.37 0.34 1.65
C VAL A 52 7.32 1.23 0.88
N ILE A 53 7.16 2.54 0.97
CA ILE A 53 7.96 3.53 0.21
C ILE A 53 8.87 4.39 1.10
N ALA A 54 8.58 4.50 2.40
CA ALA A 54 9.44 5.16 3.38
C ALA A 54 9.20 4.60 4.80
N GLU A 55 10.21 4.73 5.66
CA GLU A 55 10.15 4.32 7.07
C GLU A 55 10.59 5.46 7.99
N ASP A 56 9.84 5.68 9.08
CA ASP A 56 10.19 6.62 10.15
C ASP A 56 9.72 6.09 11.51
N GLY A 57 10.65 5.81 12.42
CA GLY A 57 10.35 5.51 13.83
C GLY A 57 9.37 4.34 14.07
N GLY A 58 9.26 3.38 13.13
CA GLY A 58 8.31 2.25 13.20
C GLY A 58 6.97 2.48 12.50
N TYR A 59 6.78 3.64 11.89
CA TYR A 59 5.66 3.93 10.98
C TYR A 59 6.16 3.96 9.56
N TRP A 60 5.36 3.43 8.64
CA TRP A 60 5.73 3.33 7.25
C TRP A 60 4.75 4.09 6.38
N LEU A 61 5.28 4.80 5.40
CA LEU A 61 4.49 5.34 4.31
C LEU A 61 4.32 4.23 3.28
N ALA A 62 3.08 3.88 2.96
CA ALA A 62 2.79 2.72 2.14
C ALA A 62 1.59 2.91 1.21
N ILE A 63 1.53 2.08 0.18
CA ILE A 63 0.45 2.01 -0.79
C ILE A 63 -0.13 0.59 -0.75
N ASN A 64 -1.45 0.46 -0.58
CA ASN A 64 -2.13 -0.84 -0.67
C ASN A 64 -2.02 -1.33 -2.12
N LYS A 65 -1.51 -2.56 -2.31
CA LYS A 65 -1.35 -3.17 -3.63
C LYS A 65 -2.67 -3.28 -4.39
N ASP A 66 -3.77 -3.45 -3.66
CA ASP A 66 -5.09 -3.66 -4.24
C ASP A 66 -5.87 -2.33 -4.40
N ASP A 67 -5.29 -1.18 -4.01
CA ASP A 67 -5.86 0.15 -4.28
C ASP A 67 -5.43 0.67 -5.67
N PRO A 68 -6.34 0.73 -6.66
CA PRO A 68 -6.01 1.22 -8.00
C PRO A 68 -5.69 2.72 -8.03
N LYS A 69 -6.02 3.47 -6.97
CA LYS A 69 -5.69 4.90 -6.85
C LYS A 69 -4.29 5.15 -6.31
N MET A 70 -3.54 4.10 -5.95
CA MET A 70 -2.20 4.17 -5.38
C MET A 70 -2.13 5.17 -4.21
N LYS A 71 -3.12 5.17 -3.31
CA LYS A 71 -3.13 6.14 -2.21
C LYS A 71 -2.00 5.84 -1.24
N THR A 72 -1.22 6.87 -1.01
CA THR A 72 -0.17 6.88 0.00
C THR A 72 -0.75 7.22 1.36
N ALA A 73 -0.53 6.35 2.36
CA ALA A 73 -0.97 6.59 3.72
C ALA A 73 -0.03 5.89 4.73
N VAL A 74 -0.16 6.24 6.00
CA VAL A 74 0.68 5.71 7.08
C VAL A 74 0.13 4.37 7.58
N ILE A 75 1.04 3.42 7.80
CA ILE A 75 0.78 2.16 8.52
C ILE A 75 1.73 2.02 9.71
N TRP A 76 1.34 1.20 10.70
CA TRP A 76 2.22 0.87 11.82
C TRP A 76 3.01 -0.40 11.49
N GLY A 77 4.31 -0.28 11.25
CA GLY A 77 5.13 -1.38 10.74
C GLY A 77 5.13 -2.64 11.61
N LYS A 78 4.92 -2.51 12.93
CA LYS A 78 4.82 -3.66 13.84
C LYS A 78 3.63 -4.60 13.54
N ASN A 79 2.62 -4.12 12.82
CA ASN A 79 1.44 -4.89 12.45
C ASN A 79 1.66 -5.71 11.16
N PHE A 80 2.88 -5.68 10.61
CA PHE A 80 3.18 -6.25 9.31
C PHE A 80 4.40 -7.18 9.37
N ALA A 81 4.41 -8.19 8.49
CA ALA A 81 5.61 -8.94 8.16
C ALA A 81 6.17 -8.45 6.82
N ARG A 82 7.49 -8.24 6.76
CA ARG A 82 8.17 -7.96 5.49
C ARG A 82 8.22 -9.23 4.65
N LEU A 83 7.95 -9.09 3.36
CA LEU A 83 8.08 -10.16 2.38
C LEU A 83 9.48 -10.10 1.75
N ALA A 84 10.12 -11.26 1.62
CA ALA A 84 11.44 -11.42 0.98
C ALA A 84 11.31 -11.52 -0.54
#